data_AF-A0A2A9HHE4-F1
#
_entry.id   AF-A0A2A9HHE4-F1
#
_cell.length_a   1.000
_cell.length_b   1.000
_cell.length_c   1.000
_cell.angle_alpha   90.00
_cell.angle_beta   90.00
_cell.angle_gamma   90.00
#
_symmetry.space_group_name_H-M   'P 1'
#
loop_
_entity.id
_entity.type
_entity.pdbx_description
1 polymer ?
#
loop_
_entity_poly.entity_id
_entity_poly.type
_entity_poly.pdbx_seq_one_letter_code
_entity_poly.pdbx_strand_id
1 'polypeptide(L)'
;MSDNLFTMLSAYRAGSRASPFENYCTSALAYFLRGGHRMLNALFAQAAGVGGEPLALVEVQPRLADAGIADLLLTYEGGRRVVVEVQVEPGADESQLPAMEAVAREWSAPPAFVMLGLPRDDVPPPWAAVTWYEVVEALEGDPDPIAAQFRQFILEDILGLGEVPLDEALTTNRLHALIGAALRMRFGPAVRYVASASRPVGGHYRYFGTTFALPGGDMTCWVGLVNETVPLGEHYHLMLASKDRPLLFPVQQPRATGDWKWPYWTGAGRVVRPITGVQVEGLLERLGAP
;
A
#
# COMPACT_ATOMS: atom_id res chain seq x y z
N MET A 1 15.85 13.72 -16.89
CA MET A 1 14.83 13.61 -15.82
C MET A 1 15.60 13.23 -14.58
N SER A 2 15.57 14.05 -13.53
CA SER A 2 16.22 13.72 -12.27
C SER A 2 15.56 12.46 -11.71
N ASP A 3 16.34 11.42 -11.44
CA ASP A 3 15.86 10.18 -10.85
C ASP A 3 15.15 10.52 -9.52
N ASN A 4 13.83 10.37 -9.47
CA ASN A 4 13.07 10.49 -8.24
C ASN A 4 13.54 9.37 -7.32
N LEU A 5 14.11 9.74 -6.16
CA LEU A 5 14.67 8.81 -5.18
C LEU A 5 13.67 7.69 -4.85
N PHE A 6 12.39 8.04 -4.76
CA PHE A 6 11.33 7.12 -4.38
C PHE A 6 10.87 6.20 -5.53
N THR A 7 11.07 6.58 -6.79
CA THR A 7 10.84 5.67 -7.93
C THR A 7 11.81 4.48 -7.91
N MET A 8 13.07 4.71 -7.51
CA MET A 8 14.03 3.62 -7.29
C MET A 8 13.63 2.72 -6.11
N LEU A 9 13.03 3.31 -5.07
CA LEU A 9 12.55 2.60 -3.89
C LEU A 9 11.25 1.82 -4.18
N SER A 10 10.45 2.28 -5.15
CA SER A 10 9.25 1.60 -5.61
C SER A 10 9.51 0.32 -6.44
N ALA A 11 10.77 0.07 -6.82
CA ALA A 11 11.14 -1.09 -7.62
C ALA A 11 10.74 -2.41 -6.93
N TYR A 12 9.60 -2.96 -7.35
CA TYR A 12 8.94 -4.08 -6.69
C TYR A 12 9.75 -5.38 -6.85
N ARG A 13 9.87 -6.17 -5.76
CA ARG A 13 10.40 -7.54 -5.79
C ARG A 13 9.33 -8.53 -5.36
N ALA A 14 8.72 -9.20 -6.34
CA ALA A 14 7.72 -10.22 -6.10
C ALA A 14 8.21 -11.29 -5.11
N GLY A 15 7.52 -11.46 -3.98
CA GLY A 15 7.79 -12.52 -2.99
C GLY A 15 8.79 -12.19 -1.88
N SER A 16 9.18 -10.92 -1.69
CA SER A 16 9.93 -10.49 -0.51
C SER A 16 9.02 -10.45 0.73
N ARG A 17 9.46 -11.04 1.85
CA ARG A 17 8.76 -10.96 3.16
C ARG A 17 8.99 -9.64 3.90
N ALA A 18 10.02 -8.89 3.52
CA ALA A 18 10.16 -7.51 3.94
C ALA A 18 9.35 -6.67 2.97
N SER A 19 8.43 -5.87 3.47
CA SER A 19 7.84 -4.74 2.75
C SER A 19 8.92 -3.63 2.78
N PRO A 20 9.73 -3.46 1.72
CA PRO A 20 10.68 -2.35 1.70
C PRO A 20 9.95 -1.00 1.79
N PHE A 21 8.67 -0.96 1.38
CA PHE A 21 7.80 0.21 1.39
C PHE A 21 7.55 0.77 2.78
N GLU A 22 7.16 -0.06 3.76
CA GLU A 22 6.96 0.41 5.15
C GLU A 22 8.26 0.99 5.70
N ASN A 23 9.39 0.32 5.52
CA ASN A 23 10.69 0.84 5.95
C ASN A 23 11.05 2.20 5.33
N TYR A 24 10.76 2.39 4.04
CA TYR A 24 10.99 3.67 3.37
C TYR A 24 10.05 4.76 3.88
N CYS A 25 8.78 4.42 4.09
CA CYS A 25 7.78 5.31 4.65
C CYS A 25 8.15 5.74 6.07
N THR A 26 8.46 4.77 6.94
CA THR A 26 8.92 4.98 8.31
C THR A 26 10.18 5.86 8.33
N SER A 27 11.16 5.59 7.46
CA SER A 27 12.39 6.40 7.38
C SER A 27 12.14 7.83 6.89
N ALA A 28 11.27 8.00 5.88
CA ALA A 28 10.90 9.30 5.35
C ALA A 28 10.14 10.14 6.39
N LEU A 29 9.14 9.55 7.05
CA LEU A 29 8.44 10.17 8.17
C LEU A 29 9.40 10.62 9.27
N ALA A 30 10.33 9.74 9.67
CA ALA A 30 11.33 10.09 10.66
C ALA A 30 12.24 11.25 10.23
N TYR A 31 12.63 11.31 8.95
CA TYR A 31 13.40 12.42 8.39
C TYR A 31 12.62 13.74 8.54
N PHE A 32 11.36 13.79 8.13
CA PHE A 32 10.55 15.01 8.21
C PHE A 32 10.23 15.40 9.67
N LEU A 33 9.94 14.43 10.55
CA LEU A 33 9.68 14.70 11.96
C LEU A 33 10.93 15.26 12.65
N ARG A 34 12.11 14.69 12.40
CA ARG A 34 13.41 15.18 12.91
C ARG A 34 13.81 16.54 12.30
N GLY A 35 13.43 16.78 11.06
CA GLY A 35 13.64 18.05 10.36
C GLY A 35 12.76 19.20 10.88
N GLY A 36 11.79 18.91 11.75
CA GLY A 36 10.92 19.93 12.35
C GLY A 36 9.79 20.39 11.42
N HIS A 37 9.34 19.53 10.49
CA HIS A 37 8.26 19.82 9.56
C HIS A 37 6.94 20.04 10.34
N ARG A 38 6.56 21.31 10.49
CA ARG A 38 5.58 21.75 11.50
C ARG A 38 4.20 21.12 11.37
N MET A 39 3.67 21.06 10.15
CA MET A 39 2.33 20.53 9.90
C MET A 39 2.29 19.02 10.11
N LEU A 40 3.34 18.29 9.70
CA LEU A 40 3.46 16.86 9.98
C LEU A 40 3.58 16.58 11.49
N ASN A 41 4.39 17.36 12.20
CA ASN A 41 4.48 17.27 13.67
C ASN A 41 3.14 17.55 14.33
N ALA A 42 2.40 18.57 13.87
CA ALA A 42 1.08 18.92 14.42
C ALA A 42 0.05 17.80 14.19
N LEU A 43 0.08 17.14 13.02
CA LEU A 43 -0.79 16.01 12.72
C LEU A 43 -0.62 14.88 13.74
N PHE A 44 0.62 14.41 13.97
CA PHE A 44 0.89 13.36 14.95
C PHE A 44 0.62 13.80 16.40
N ALA A 45 0.94 15.05 16.74
CA ALA A 45 0.68 15.58 18.08
C ALA A 45 -0.83 15.67 18.38
N GLN A 46 -1.63 16.07 17.39
CA GLN A 46 -3.08 16.10 17.48
C GLN A 46 -3.66 14.70 17.62
N ALA A 47 -3.26 13.75 16.77
CA ALA A 47 -3.71 12.36 16.85
C ALA A 47 -3.37 11.71 18.19
N ALA A 48 -2.18 12.02 18.73
CA ALA A 48 -1.75 11.54 20.04
C ALA A 48 -2.36 12.33 21.23
N GLY A 49 -3.09 13.43 20.98
CA GLY A 49 -3.65 14.30 22.01
C GLY A 49 -2.60 14.97 22.89
N VAL A 50 -1.39 15.21 22.36
CA VAL A 50 -0.26 15.83 23.09
C VAL A 50 -0.35 17.36 23.05
N GLY A 51 -1.20 17.94 22.20
CA GLY A 51 -1.37 19.39 22.10
C GLY A 51 -0.22 20.05 21.33
N GLY A 52 0.17 21.26 21.73
CA GLY A 52 1.21 22.05 21.05
C GLY A 52 2.64 21.81 21.56
N GLU A 53 2.89 20.72 22.29
CA GLU A 53 4.23 20.42 22.82
C GLU A 53 5.23 20.13 21.67
N PRO A 54 6.47 20.61 21.76
CA PRO A 54 7.48 20.28 20.77
C PRO A 54 7.87 18.81 20.82
N LEU A 55 8.18 18.26 19.64
CA LEU A 55 8.75 16.93 19.49
C LEU A 55 10.24 16.96 19.86
N ALA A 56 10.63 16.16 20.87
CA ALA A 56 11.99 16.15 21.41
C ALA A 56 12.86 15.03 20.81
N LEU A 57 12.28 13.84 20.59
CA LEU A 57 13.01 12.68 20.07
C LEU A 57 12.16 11.87 19.09
N VAL A 58 12.80 11.36 18.04
CA VAL A 58 12.23 10.42 17.07
C VAL A 58 13.13 9.19 16.99
N GLU A 59 12.62 8.06 17.47
CA GLU A 59 13.27 6.76 17.35
C GLU A 59 12.64 5.99 16.19
N VAL A 60 13.47 5.33 15.38
CA VAL A 60 13.05 4.54 14.22
C VAL A 60 13.28 3.09 14.53
N GLN A 61 12.25 2.28 14.34
CA GLN A 61 12.28 0.85 14.63
C GLN A 61 12.79 0.51 16.05
N PRO A 62 12.32 1.21 17.10
CA PRO A 62 12.74 0.90 18.46
C PRO A 62 12.14 -0.44 18.91
N ARG A 63 12.96 -1.24 19.59
CA ARG A 63 12.50 -2.47 20.24
C ARG A 63 11.75 -2.12 21.53
N LEU A 64 10.50 -2.57 21.62
CA LEU A 64 9.66 -2.42 22.81
C LEU A 64 9.77 -3.67 23.70
N ALA A 65 10.91 -3.82 24.38
CA ALA A 65 11.24 -5.00 25.18
C ALA A 65 11.03 -6.31 24.37
N ASP A 66 10.19 -7.22 24.83
CA ASP A 66 9.86 -8.47 24.14
C ASP A 66 8.52 -8.41 23.38
N ALA A 67 7.87 -7.24 23.34
CA ALA A 67 6.58 -7.07 22.65
C ALA A 67 6.70 -6.93 21.13
N GLY A 68 7.86 -6.52 20.62
CA GLY A 68 8.10 -6.35 19.19
C GLY A 68 8.99 -5.15 18.87
N ILE A 69 8.97 -4.75 17.60
CA ILE A 69 9.63 -3.55 17.08
C ILE A 69 8.53 -2.66 16.55
N ALA A 70 8.38 -1.46 17.10
CA ALA A 70 7.43 -0.48 16.59
C ALA A 70 8.02 0.28 15.41
N ASP A 71 7.23 0.86 14.51
CA ASP A 71 7.79 1.63 13.38
C ASP A 71 8.48 2.92 13.83
N LEU A 72 7.77 3.76 14.59
CA LEU A 72 8.33 4.95 15.21
C LEU A 72 7.94 5.04 16.69
N LEU A 73 8.82 5.68 17.45
CA LEU A 73 8.48 6.17 18.78
C LEU A 73 8.84 7.65 18.86
N LEU A 74 7.82 8.45 19.15
CA LEU A 74 7.94 9.89 19.28
C LEU A 74 7.93 10.25 20.76
N THR A 75 8.89 11.07 21.22
CA THR A 75 8.88 11.61 22.58
C THR A 75 8.77 13.12 22.51
N TYR A 76 7.78 13.67 23.19
CA TYR A 76 7.54 15.11 23.29
C TYR A 76 8.22 15.69 24.54
N GLU A 77 8.47 17.00 24.55
CA GLU A 77 9.17 17.67 25.65
C GLU A 77 8.49 17.49 27.02
N GLY A 78 7.17 17.34 27.08
CA GLY A 78 6.44 16.99 28.31
C GLY A 78 6.64 15.55 28.79
N GLY A 79 7.49 14.77 28.12
CA GLY A 79 7.81 13.37 28.46
C GLY A 79 6.80 12.36 27.93
N ARG A 80 5.75 12.81 27.24
CA ARG A 80 4.76 11.91 26.64
C ARG A 80 5.36 11.18 25.44
N ARG A 81 5.16 9.87 25.39
CA ARG A 81 5.66 8.98 24.35
C ARG A 81 4.50 8.47 23.48
N VAL A 82 4.72 8.42 22.18
CA VAL A 82 3.72 8.00 21.19
C VAL A 82 4.31 6.88 20.35
N VAL A 83 3.69 5.70 20.44
CA VAL A 83 4.01 4.57 19.57
C VAL A 83 3.27 4.77 18.25
N VAL A 84 3.98 4.67 17.13
CA VAL A 84 3.41 4.81 15.79
C VAL A 84 3.66 3.54 15.00
N GLU A 85 2.61 2.98 14.42
CA GLU A 85 2.66 1.89 13.44
C GLU A 85 2.27 2.41 12.06
N VAL A 86 2.99 1.99 11.03
CA VAL A 86 2.88 2.48 9.66
C VAL A 86 2.42 1.33 8.76
N GLN A 87 1.22 1.45 8.22
CA GLN A 87 0.61 0.48 7.32
C GLN A 87 0.49 1.06 5.91
N VAL A 88 1.08 0.39 4.92
CA VAL A 88 1.02 0.79 3.49
C VAL A 88 0.16 -0.15 2.64
N GLU A 89 -0.21 -1.30 3.19
CA GLU A 89 -1.06 -2.32 2.59
C GLU A 89 -2.15 -2.71 3.61
N PRO A 90 -3.36 -3.10 3.17
CA PRO A 90 -4.42 -3.48 4.09
C PRO A 90 -4.21 -4.89 4.64
N GLY A 91 -4.73 -5.13 5.84
CA GLY A 91 -4.59 -6.41 6.51
C GLY A 91 -3.15 -6.68 6.97
N ALA A 92 -2.42 -5.61 7.32
CA ALA A 92 -1.16 -5.72 8.04
C ALA A 92 -1.33 -6.57 9.30
N ASP A 93 -0.25 -7.25 9.72
CA ASP A 93 -0.29 -8.11 10.89
C ASP A 93 -0.30 -7.28 12.19
N GLU A 94 -1.48 -7.13 12.77
CA GLU A 94 -1.71 -6.38 14.01
C GLU A 94 -1.60 -7.24 15.28
N SER A 95 -1.13 -8.50 15.17
CA SER A 95 -1.07 -9.42 16.31
C SER A 95 -0.18 -8.95 17.45
N GLN A 96 0.78 -8.06 17.17
CA GLN A 96 1.73 -7.52 18.15
C GLN A 96 1.19 -6.30 18.93
N LEU A 97 0.15 -5.62 18.43
CA LEU A 97 -0.34 -4.37 19.03
C LEU A 97 -0.71 -4.52 20.51
N PRO A 98 -1.45 -5.58 20.94
CA PRO A 98 -1.80 -5.73 22.35
C PRO A 98 -0.58 -5.89 23.28
N ALA A 99 0.48 -6.53 22.80
CA ALA A 99 1.71 -6.69 23.57
C ALA A 99 2.48 -5.37 23.67
N MET A 100 2.54 -4.60 22.59
CA MET A 100 3.17 -3.27 22.56
C MET A 100 2.43 -2.30 23.50
N GLU A 101 1.10 -2.33 23.48
CA GLU A 101 0.26 -1.56 24.39
C GLU A 101 0.55 -1.89 25.86
N ALA A 102 0.67 -3.18 26.20
CA ALA A 102 0.94 -3.62 27.56
C ALA A 102 2.28 -3.06 28.07
N VAL A 103 3.35 -3.19 27.27
CA VAL A 103 4.68 -2.66 27.62
C VAL A 103 4.66 -1.13 27.72
N ALA A 104 4.00 -0.44 26.78
CA ALA A 104 3.95 1.01 26.79
C ALA A 104 3.16 1.57 27.98
N ARG A 105 2.13 0.86 28.46
CA ARG A 105 1.34 1.24 29.65
C ARG A 105 2.12 1.15 30.96
N GLU A 106 3.27 0.49 30.99
CA GLU A 106 4.17 0.46 32.15
C GLU A 106 5.08 1.69 32.24
N TRP A 107 5.08 2.56 31.22
CA TRP A 107 5.88 3.79 31.24
C TRP A 107 5.38 4.80 32.26
N SER A 108 6.28 5.66 32.73
CA SER A 108 5.99 6.65 33.77
C SER A 108 4.94 7.69 33.36
N ALA A 109 4.85 8.01 32.08
CA ALA A 109 3.84 8.90 31.51
C ALA A 109 2.86 8.09 30.64
N PRO A 110 1.54 8.39 30.67
CA PRO A 110 0.57 7.71 29.83
C PRO A 110 0.94 7.80 28.34
N PRO A 111 1.11 6.66 27.64
CA PRO A 111 1.46 6.66 26.22
C PRO A 111 0.27 7.10 25.36
N ALA A 112 0.55 7.43 24.10
CA ALA A 112 -0.44 7.44 23.03
C ALA A 112 -0.06 6.44 21.95
N PHE A 113 -1.03 6.03 21.16
CA PHE A 113 -0.87 5.05 20.09
C PHE A 113 -1.48 5.63 18.82
N VAL A 114 -0.70 5.67 17.74
CA VAL A 114 -1.12 6.21 16.45
C VAL A 114 -0.89 5.16 15.38
N MET A 115 -1.91 4.89 14.58
CA MET A 115 -1.81 4.01 13.43
C MET A 115 -1.94 4.85 12.17
N LEU A 116 -0.87 4.89 11.37
CA LEU A 116 -0.87 5.51 10.05
C LEU A 116 -1.27 4.45 9.03
N GLY A 117 -2.43 4.61 8.39
CA GLY A 117 -2.97 3.60 7.48
C GLY A 117 -3.60 4.17 6.21
N LEU A 118 -4.23 3.27 5.44
CA LEU A 118 -4.99 3.66 4.26
C LEU A 118 -6.32 4.29 4.68
N PRO A 119 -6.96 5.05 3.78
CA PRO A 119 -8.25 5.66 4.07
C PRO A 119 -9.32 4.59 4.32
N ARG A 120 -10.11 4.77 5.38
CA ARG A 120 -11.22 3.89 5.81
C ARG A 120 -10.78 2.53 6.39
N ASP A 121 -9.52 2.39 6.79
CA ASP A 121 -9.10 1.25 7.60
C ASP A 121 -9.70 1.37 9.02
N ASP A 122 -10.15 0.25 9.55
CA ASP A 122 -10.64 0.17 10.93
C ASP A 122 -9.44 0.11 11.88
N VAL A 123 -9.32 1.10 12.75
CA VAL A 123 -8.22 1.18 13.74
C VAL A 123 -8.73 0.72 15.11
N PRO A 124 -8.12 -0.30 15.75
CA PRO A 124 -8.60 -0.82 17.02
C PRO A 124 -8.33 0.19 18.16
N PRO A 125 -9.29 0.43 19.07
CA PRO A 125 -9.00 1.17 20.30
C PRO A 125 -7.88 0.48 21.10
N PRO A 126 -6.91 1.22 21.67
CA PRO A 126 -6.87 2.68 21.88
C PRO A 126 -6.15 3.47 20.78
N TRP A 127 -5.86 2.88 19.61
CA TRP A 127 -5.08 3.53 18.56
C TRP A 127 -5.89 4.65 17.89
N ALA A 128 -5.23 5.79 17.66
CA ALA A 128 -5.79 6.89 16.88
C ALA A 128 -5.37 6.74 15.41
N ALA A 129 -6.32 6.91 14.50
CA ALA A 129 -6.06 6.84 13.07
C ALA A 129 -5.40 8.13 12.56
N VAL A 130 -4.37 7.97 11.74
CA VAL A 130 -3.86 8.98 10.80
C VAL A 130 -3.85 8.33 9.42
N THR A 131 -4.15 9.07 8.38
CA THR A 131 -4.21 8.55 7.01
C THR A 131 -3.08 9.09 6.15
N TRP A 132 -2.71 8.32 5.13
CA TRP A 132 -1.77 8.80 4.11
C TRP A 132 -2.23 10.07 3.39
N TYR A 133 -3.54 10.33 3.27
CA TYR A 133 -4.03 11.61 2.75
C TYR A 133 -3.68 12.78 3.67
N GLU A 134 -3.88 12.63 4.99
CA GLU A 134 -3.52 13.67 5.95
C GLU A 134 -2.00 13.93 5.97
N VAL A 135 -1.17 12.90 5.77
CA VAL A 135 0.28 13.07 5.60
C VAL A 135 0.60 13.87 4.33
N VAL A 136 -0.08 13.59 3.21
CA VAL A 136 0.12 14.36 1.97
C VAL A 136 -0.28 15.82 2.13
N GLU A 137 -1.39 16.10 2.82
CA GLU A 137 -1.86 17.45 3.14
C GLU A 137 -0.88 18.16 4.08
N ALA A 138 -0.37 17.47 5.10
CA ALA A 138 0.59 18.03 6.05
C ALA A 138 1.95 18.37 5.40
N LEU A 139 2.31 17.73 4.29
CA LEU A 139 3.52 18.03 3.53
C LEU A 139 3.28 19.04 2.39
N GLU A 140 2.03 19.47 2.18
CA GLU A 140 1.70 20.39 1.10
C GLU A 140 2.30 21.78 1.31
N GLY A 141 2.95 22.32 0.27
CA GLY A 141 3.62 23.62 0.32
C GLY A 141 4.90 23.64 1.15
N ASP A 142 5.38 22.48 1.62
CA ASP A 142 6.65 22.38 2.32
C ASP A 142 7.82 22.76 1.39
N PRO A 143 8.77 23.60 1.85
CA PRO A 143 9.87 24.05 1.02
C PRO A 143 10.94 22.97 0.75
N ASP A 144 10.97 21.86 1.50
CA ASP A 144 11.91 20.77 1.23
C ASP A 144 11.53 20.04 -0.08
N PRO A 145 12.42 20.00 -1.10
CA PRO A 145 12.13 19.30 -2.35
C PRO A 145 11.90 17.79 -2.18
N ILE A 146 12.37 17.18 -1.09
CA ILE A 146 12.12 15.76 -0.76
C ILE A 146 10.66 15.58 -0.35
N ALA A 147 10.04 16.55 0.32
CA ALA A 147 8.63 16.48 0.70
C ALA A 147 7.71 16.37 -0.52
N ALA A 148 7.98 17.12 -1.58
CA ALA A 148 7.25 17.02 -2.83
C ALA A 148 7.39 15.63 -3.50
N GLN A 149 8.60 15.07 -3.51
CA GLN A 149 8.84 13.72 -4.06
C GLN A 149 8.14 12.64 -3.24
N PHE A 150 8.19 12.74 -1.90
CA PHE A 150 7.53 11.78 -1.02
C PHE A 150 6.00 11.86 -1.11
N ARG A 151 5.43 13.07 -1.22
CA ARG A 151 3.99 13.24 -1.50
C ARG A 151 3.58 12.54 -2.79
N GLN A 152 4.34 12.73 -3.86
CA GLN A 152 4.05 12.08 -5.14
C GLN A 152 4.09 10.55 -5.01
N PHE A 153 5.10 10.02 -4.33
CA PHE A 153 5.21 8.59 -4.04
C PHE A 153 4.01 8.08 -3.22
N ILE A 154 3.58 8.78 -2.17
CA ILE A 154 2.40 8.39 -1.40
C ILE A 154 1.15 8.35 -2.31
N LEU A 155 0.95 9.38 -3.12
CA LEU A 155 -0.22 9.47 -4.01
C LEU A 155 -0.24 8.34 -5.04
N GLU A 156 0.89 8.06 -5.69
CA GLU A 156 0.97 7.13 -6.83
C GLU A 156 1.21 5.68 -6.40
N ASP A 157 2.11 5.43 -5.44
CA ASP A 157 2.62 4.10 -5.10
C ASP A 157 1.98 3.50 -3.84
N ILE A 158 1.27 4.29 -3.03
CA ILE A 158 0.53 3.81 -1.84
C ILE A 158 -0.98 3.97 -2.05
N LEU A 159 -1.41 5.19 -2.38
CA LEU A 159 -2.82 5.53 -2.55
C LEU A 159 -3.37 5.14 -3.93
N GLY A 160 -2.51 4.80 -4.88
CA GLY A 160 -2.92 4.28 -6.19
C GLY A 160 -3.60 5.30 -7.09
N LEU A 161 -3.19 6.56 -7.02
CA LEU A 161 -3.72 7.64 -7.85
C LEU A 161 -2.91 7.84 -9.13
N GLY A 162 -3.58 8.43 -10.12
CA GLY A 162 -2.99 8.73 -11.43
C GLY A 162 -3.15 7.59 -12.44
N GLU A 163 -2.47 7.75 -13.57
CA GLU A 163 -2.39 6.74 -14.63
C GLU A 163 -1.05 6.01 -14.55
N VAL A 164 -1.01 4.73 -14.91
CA VAL A 164 0.17 3.89 -14.79
C VAL A 164 0.63 3.42 -16.17
N PRO A 165 1.72 3.98 -16.72
CA PRO A 165 2.38 3.48 -17.92
C PRO A 165 2.75 1.99 -17.81
N LEU A 166 2.83 1.27 -18.93
CA LEU A 166 3.08 -0.17 -18.92
C LEU A 166 4.45 -0.54 -18.32
N ASP A 167 5.48 0.25 -18.59
CA ASP A 167 6.81 0.06 -18.04
C ASP A 167 6.81 0.21 -16.51
N GLU A 168 6.15 1.25 -16.00
CA GLU A 168 6.01 1.45 -14.55
C GLU A 168 5.14 0.35 -13.93
N ALA A 169 4.04 -0.05 -14.57
CA ALA A 169 3.20 -1.14 -14.10
C ALA A 169 3.94 -2.47 -13.89
N LEU A 170 5.02 -2.71 -14.65
CA LEU A 170 5.82 -3.93 -14.58
C LEU A 170 7.08 -3.80 -13.71
N THR A 171 7.46 -2.58 -13.34
CA THR A 171 8.73 -2.29 -12.65
C THR A 171 8.56 -1.64 -11.28
N THR A 172 7.39 -1.08 -10.97
CA THR A 172 7.09 -0.38 -9.71
C THR A 172 5.85 -0.96 -9.01
N ASN A 173 5.50 -0.44 -7.82
CA ASN A 173 4.28 -0.83 -7.12
C ASN A 173 3.00 -0.17 -7.65
N ARG A 174 3.12 0.79 -8.58
CA ARG A 174 1.99 1.63 -9.03
C ARG A 174 0.79 0.84 -9.53
N LEU A 175 1.00 -0.23 -10.29
CA LEU A 175 -0.13 -1.07 -10.74
C LEU A 175 -0.82 -1.77 -9.56
N HIS A 176 -0.05 -2.27 -8.60
CA HIS A 176 -0.60 -2.93 -7.42
C HIS A 176 -1.38 -1.92 -6.56
N ALA A 177 -0.83 -0.72 -6.34
CA ALA A 177 -1.48 0.37 -5.63
C ALA A 177 -2.79 0.81 -6.31
N LEU A 178 -2.75 1.01 -7.64
CA LEU A 178 -3.92 1.36 -8.46
C LEU A 178 -5.02 0.30 -8.33
N ILE A 179 -4.66 -0.98 -8.43
CA ILE A 179 -5.61 -2.09 -8.26
C ILE A 179 -6.15 -2.13 -6.83
N GLY A 180 -5.29 -2.00 -5.82
CA GLY A 180 -5.68 -1.99 -4.42
C GLY A 180 -6.67 -0.87 -4.10
N ALA A 181 -6.42 0.33 -4.61
CA ALA A 181 -7.33 1.46 -4.47
C ALA A 181 -8.71 1.19 -5.10
N ALA A 182 -8.74 0.65 -6.31
CA ALA A 182 -10.00 0.28 -6.98
C ALA A 182 -10.75 -0.83 -6.23
N LEU A 183 -10.05 -1.83 -5.70
CA LEU A 183 -10.64 -2.90 -4.89
C LEU A 183 -11.27 -2.36 -3.61
N ARG A 184 -10.54 -1.53 -2.84
CA ARG A 184 -11.05 -0.93 -1.59
C ARG A 184 -12.24 -0.02 -1.85
N MET A 185 -12.19 0.77 -2.91
CA MET A 185 -13.29 1.65 -3.30
C MET A 185 -14.56 0.87 -3.65
N ARG A 186 -14.41 -0.26 -4.37
CA ARG A 186 -15.54 -1.05 -4.84
C ARG A 186 -16.12 -1.99 -3.78
N PHE A 187 -15.26 -2.68 -3.03
CA PHE A 187 -15.67 -3.78 -2.14
C PHE A 187 -15.53 -3.44 -0.65
N GLY A 188 -15.05 -2.25 -0.32
CA GLY A 188 -14.84 -1.79 1.05
C GLY A 188 -13.51 -2.27 1.67
N PRO A 189 -13.24 -1.86 2.92
CA PRO A 189 -11.96 -2.14 3.59
C PRO A 189 -11.75 -3.63 3.93
N ALA A 190 -12.82 -4.42 3.99
CA ALA A 190 -12.74 -5.86 4.27
C ALA A 190 -12.24 -6.71 3.07
N VAL A 191 -11.98 -6.09 1.91
CA VAL A 191 -11.39 -6.78 0.76
C VAL A 191 -9.93 -7.11 1.07
N ARG A 192 -9.55 -8.37 0.89
CA ARG A 192 -8.15 -8.81 1.07
C ARG A 192 -7.50 -8.98 -0.28
N TYR A 193 -6.27 -8.52 -0.41
CA TYR A 193 -5.53 -8.70 -1.66
C TYR A 193 -4.04 -8.76 -1.41
N VAL A 194 -3.36 -9.44 -2.34
CA VAL A 194 -1.91 -9.64 -2.30
C VAL A 194 -1.37 -9.55 -3.71
N ALA A 195 -0.18 -8.97 -3.84
CA ALA A 195 0.53 -8.96 -5.10
C ALA A 195 0.84 -10.38 -5.59
N SER A 196 0.66 -10.62 -6.88
CA SER A 196 0.72 -11.95 -7.50
C SER A 196 1.32 -11.84 -8.90
N ALA A 197 2.53 -12.37 -9.05
CA ALA A 197 3.28 -12.33 -10.29
C ALA A 197 3.98 -13.66 -10.58
N SER A 198 4.11 -13.97 -11.86
CA SER A 198 5.00 -15.03 -12.34
C SER A 198 6.48 -14.67 -12.13
N ARG A 199 7.38 -15.65 -12.20
CA ARG A 199 8.81 -15.34 -12.33
C ARG A 199 9.09 -14.75 -13.72
N PRO A 200 9.87 -13.68 -13.85
CA PRO A 200 10.20 -13.13 -15.15
C PRO A 200 11.10 -14.10 -15.93
N VAL A 201 10.83 -14.26 -17.23
CA VAL A 201 11.64 -15.05 -18.17
C VAL A 201 12.07 -14.13 -19.30
N GLY A 202 13.37 -13.93 -19.45
CA GLY A 202 13.92 -12.96 -20.43
C GLY A 202 13.47 -11.52 -20.16
N GLY A 203 13.24 -11.15 -18.90
CA GLY A 203 12.75 -9.82 -18.52
C GLY A 203 11.23 -9.61 -18.63
N HIS A 204 10.48 -10.63 -19.06
CA HIS A 204 9.03 -10.53 -19.24
C HIS A 204 8.28 -11.44 -18.26
N TYR A 205 7.14 -10.95 -17.76
CA TYR A 205 6.23 -11.72 -16.92
C TYR A 205 5.23 -12.47 -17.79
N ARG A 206 4.84 -13.69 -17.39
CA ARG A 206 3.64 -14.36 -17.92
C ARG A 206 2.38 -13.61 -17.47
N TYR A 207 2.35 -13.29 -16.18
CA TYR A 207 1.33 -12.47 -15.55
C TYR A 207 1.95 -11.68 -14.39
N PHE A 208 1.36 -10.50 -14.12
CA PHE A 208 1.73 -9.59 -13.04
C PHE A 208 0.48 -8.83 -12.59
N GLY A 209 0.12 -8.91 -11.31
CA GLY A 209 -1.11 -8.30 -10.83
C GLY A 209 -1.39 -8.58 -9.36
N THR A 210 -2.66 -8.71 -9.03
CA THR A 210 -3.15 -8.81 -7.67
C THR A 210 -4.16 -9.93 -7.55
N THR A 211 -3.91 -10.88 -6.66
CA THR A 211 -4.92 -11.87 -6.24
C THR A 211 -5.72 -11.26 -5.08
N PHE A 212 -7.05 -11.40 -5.11
CA PHE A 212 -7.91 -10.83 -4.09
C PHE A 212 -9.07 -11.75 -3.71
N ALA A 213 -9.60 -11.50 -2.52
CA ALA A 213 -10.77 -12.12 -1.94
C ALA A 213 -11.82 -11.05 -1.68
N LEU A 214 -13.06 -11.32 -2.08
CA LEU A 214 -14.21 -10.52 -1.65
C LEU A 214 -14.38 -10.63 -0.13
N PRO A 215 -15.07 -9.67 0.53
CA PRO A 215 -15.29 -9.70 1.97
C PRO A 215 -15.81 -11.06 2.45
N GLY A 216 -15.11 -11.67 3.42
CA GLY A 216 -15.44 -12.99 3.98
C GLY A 216 -15.14 -14.21 3.08
N GLY A 217 -14.57 -14.00 1.90
CA GLY A 217 -14.27 -15.06 0.93
C GLY A 217 -12.80 -15.49 0.88
N ASP A 218 -12.54 -16.46 0.02
CA ASP A 218 -11.21 -16.95 -0.31
C ASP A 218 -10.56 -16.16 -1.44
N MET A 219 -9.24 -16.31 -1.61
CA MET A 219 -8.45 -15.72 -2.69
C MET A 219 -8.76 -16.40 -4.04
N THR A 220 -9.93 -16.07 -4.60
CA THR A 220 -10.51 -16.70 -5.79
C THR A 220 -10.60 -15.77 -6.99
N CYS A 221 -10.24 -14.50 -6.84
CA CYS A 221 -10.21 -13.52 -7.93
C CYS A 221 -8.80 -12.97 -8.17
N TRP A 222 -8.51 -12.54 -9.40
CA TRP A 222 -7.23 -11.96 -9.78
C TRP A 222 -7.42 -10.94 -10.88
N VAL A 223 -6.75 -9.80 -10.76
CA VAL A 223 -6.75 -8.75 -11.79
C VAL A 223 -5.33 -8.28 -12.03
N GLY A 224 -4.99 -8.01 -13.28
CA GLY A 224 -3.67 -7.53 -13.65
C GLY A 224 -3.32 -7.73 -15.12
N LEU A 225 -2.03 -7.71 -15.39
CA LEU A 225 -1.46 -7.84 -16.72
C LEU A 225 -1.13 -9.30 -17.05
N VAL A 226 -1.50 -9.73 -18.25
CA VAL A 226 -1.13 -11.04 -18.80
C VAL A 226 -0.43 -10.85 -20.13
N ASN A 227 0.67 -11.56 -20.36
CA ASN A 227 1.41 -11.49 -21.62
C ASN A 227 0.54 -12.00 -22.77
N GLU A 228 0.57 -11.29 -23.89
CA GLU A 228 -0.23 -11.62 -25.09
C GLU A 228 0.22 -12.95 -25.71
N THR A 229 1.52 -13.27 -25.66
CA THR A 229 2.12 -14.34 -26.46
C THR A 229 2.89 -15.37 -25.64
N VAL A 230 3.05 -16.56 -26.23
CA VAL A 230 4.07 -17.54 -25.86
C VAL A 230 4.78 -17.94 -27.17
N PRO A 231 6.07 -17.62 -27.38
CA PRO A 231 7.03 -16.98 -26.46
C PRO A 231 6.61 -15.59 -25.94
N LEU A 232 7.13 -15.21 -24.76
CA LEU A 232 6.77 -13.94 -24.09
C LEU A 232 7.33 -12.74 -24.87
N GLY A 233 6.58 -11.65 -24.90
CA GLY A 233 7.00 -10.39 -25.53
C GLY A 233 6.65 -9.15 -24.70
N GLU A 234 6.69 -7.99 -25.35
CA GLU A 234 6.46 -6.68 -24.73
C GLU A 234 4.98 -6.31 -24.59
N HIS A 235 4.07 -7.15 -25.07
CA HIS A 235 2.65 -6.83 -25.15
C HIS A 235 1.88 -7.56 -24.06
N TYR A 236 1.07 -6.77 -23.33
CA TYR A 236 0.27 -7.24 -22.22
C TYR A 236 -1.19 -6.84 -22.39
N HIS A 237 -2.08 -7.69 -21.89
CA HIS A 237 -3.50 -7.40 -21.77
C HIS A 237 -3.85 -7.17 -20.30
N LEU A 238 -4.70 -6.18 -20.04
CA LEU A 238 -5.30 -6.00 -18.71
C LEU A 238 -6.50 -6.93 -18.58
N MET A 239 -6.45 -7.84 -17.61
CA MET A 239 -7.37 -8.97 -17.49
C MET A 239 -7.85 -9.16 -16.06
N LEU A 240 -9.01 -9.80 -15.94
CA LEU A 240 -9.60 -10.26 -14.70
C LEU A 240 -9.91 -11.75 -14.84
N ALA A 241 -9.62 -12.52 -13.81
CA ALA A 241 -9.88 -13.94 -13.71
C ALA A 241 -10.60 -14.29 -12.41
N SER A 242 -11.38 -15.37 -12.44
CA SER A 242 -11.98 -15.98 -11.25
C SER A 242 -11.87 -17.51 -11.28
N LYS A 243 -11.67 -18.11 -10.10
CA LYS A 243 -11.71 -19.56 -9.88
C LYS A 243 -13.13 -20.13 -9.86
N ASP A 244 -14.08 -19.37 -9.34
CA ASP A 244 -15.35 -19.92 -8.82
C ASP A 244 -16.60 -19.27 -9.41
N ARG A 245 -16.50 -18.08 -10.02
CA ARG A 245 -17.64 -17.37 -10.59
C ARG A 245 -17.47 -16.99 -12.07
N PRO A 246 -18.51 -17.18 -12.90
CA PRO A 246 -18.54 -16.62 -14.25
C PRO A 246 -18.37 -15.10 -14.26
N LEU A 247 -17.72 -14.59 -15.30
CA LEU A 247 -17.48 -13.16 -15.51
C LEU A 247 -18.29 -12.65 -16.69
N LEU A 248 -18.71 -11.38 -16.64
CA LEU A 248 -19.31 -10.70 -17.78
C LEU A 248 -18.27 -10.56 -18.91
N PHE A 249 -18.74 -10.68 -20.16
CA PHE A 249 -17.92 -10.64 -21.37
C PHE A 249 -16.75 -11.65 -21.32
N PRO A 250 -17.04 -12.96 -21.25
CA PRO A 250 -16.02 -13.97 -21.09
C PRO A 250 -15.10 -14.03 -22.31
N VAL A 251 -13.82 -14.28 -22.05
CA VAL A 251 -12.80 -14.55 -23.06
C VAL A 251 -12.12 -15.88 -22.76
N GLN A 252 -11.38 -16.41 -23.74
CA GLN A 252 -10.58 -17.61 -23.51
C GLN A 252 -9.40 -17.30 -22.57
N GLN A 253 -9.01 -18.29 -21.77
CA GLN A 253 -7.80 -18.21 -20.95
C GLN A 253 -6.57 -17.89 -21.83
N PRO A 254 -5.76 -16.89 -21.46
CA PRO A 254 -4.52 -16.60 -22.15
C PRO A 254 -3.55 -17.78 -22.15
N ARG A 255 -2.83 -17.98 -23.25
CA ARG A 255 -1.82 -19.05 -23.33
C ARG A 255 -0.70 -18.89 -22.31
N ALA A 256 -0.33 -17.64 -21.97
CA ALA A 256 0.72 -17.34 -21.01
C ALA A 256 0.42 -17.83 -19.59
N THR A 257 -0.86 -17.96 -19.22
CA THR A 257 -1.34 -18.44 -17.92
C THR A 257 -1.76 -19.91 -17.98
N GLY A 258 -1.26 -20.71 -18.93
CA GLY A 258 -1.66 -22.12 -19.10
C GLY A 258 -1.41 -23.03 -17.88
N ASP A 259 -0.64 -22.57 -16.90
CA ASP A 259 -0.44 -23.21 -15.59
C ASP A 259 -1.57 -22.94 -14.59
N TRP A 260 -2.47 -21.99 -14.90
CA TRP A 260 -3.62 -21.65 -14.07
C TRP A 260 -4.80 -22.57 -14.37
N LYS A 261 -5.47 -23.03 -13.31
CA LYS A 261 -6.73 -23.80 -13.37
C LYS A 261 -7.97 -22.93 -13.19
N TRP A 262 -7.88 -21.64 -13.50
CA TRP A 262 -8.95 -20.67 -13.29
C TRP A 262 -9.85 -20.66 -14.52
N PRO A 263 -11.12 -21.07 -14.42
CA PRO A 263 -11.96 -21.31 -15.60
C PRO A 263 -12.57 -20.04 -16.19
N TYR A 264 -12.64 -18.94 -15.44
CA TYR A 264 -13.36 -17.73 -15.87
C TYR A 264 -12.41 -16.57 -16.10
N TRP A 265 -12.44 -15.99 -17.31
CA TRP A 265 -11.57 -14.89 -17.74
C TRP A 265 -12.36 -13.81 -18.48
N THR A 266 -11.95 -12.57 -18.29
CA THR A 266 -12.39 -11.40 -19.07
C THR A 266 -11.22 -10.40 -19.20
N GLY A 267 -11.31 -9.40 -20.06
CA GLY A 267 -10.24 -8.41 -20.21
C GLY A 267 -10.64 -7.09 -20.87
N ALA A 268 -9.88 -6.05 -20.59
CA ALA A 268 -10.02 -4.71 -21.19
C ALA A 268 -9.26 -4.59 -22.52
N GLY A 269 -8.59 -5.66 -22.95
CA GLY A 269 -7.79 -5.71 -24.18
C GLY A 269 -6.33 -5.35 -23.92
N ARG A 270 -5.63 -5.08 -25.01
CA ARG A 270 -4.20 -4.77 -25.01
C ARG A 270 -3.92 -3.40 -24.39
N VAL A 271 -2.92 -3.35 -23.52
CA VAL A 271 -2.43 -2.11 -22.92
C VAL A 271 -1.56 -1.39 -23.93
N VAL A 272 -2.13 -0.35 -24.55
CA VAL A 272 -1.45 0.55 -25.50
C VAL A 272 -1.45 2.01 -25.02
N ARG A 273 -2.07 2.26 -23.86
CA ARG A 273 -2.13 3.53 -23.14
C ARG A 273 -1.91 3.25 -21.66
N PRO A 274 -1.52 4.26 -20.86
CA PRO A 274 -1.47 4.13 -19.40
C PRO A 274 -2.76 3.53 -18.83
N ILE A 275 -2.59 2.68 -17.83
CA ILE A 275 -3.68 2.00 -17.14
C ILE A 275 -4.30 2.97 -16.14
N THR A 276 -5.63 3.08 -16.12
CA THR A 276 -6.34 4.02 -15.24
C THR A 276 -7.22 3.30 -14.23
N GLY A 277 -7.53 3.98 -13.12
CA GLY A 277 -8.45 3.44 -12.11
C GLY A 277 -9.81 3.08 -12.69
N VAL A 278 -10.31 3.87 -13.64
CA VAL A 278 -11.58 3.62 -14.36
C VAL A 278 -11.53 2.31 -15.16
N GLN A 279 -10.40 1.99 -15.79
CA GLN A 279 -10.26 0.72 -16.52
C GLN A 279 -10.26 -0.47 -15.57
N VAL A 280 -9.59 -0.34 -14.42
CA VAL A 280 -9.58 -1.39 -13.40
C VAL A 280 -10.99 -1.57 -12.80
N GLU A 281 -11.66 -0.48 -12.44
CA GLU A 281 -13.03 -0.51 -11.92
C GLU A 281 -14.01 -1.15 -12.91
N GLY A 282 -13.96 -0.76 -14.19
CA GLY A 282 -14.79 -1.35 -15.24
C GLY A 282 -14.48 -2.84 -15.52
N LEU A 283 -13.28 -3.31 -15.14
CA LEU A 283 -13.00 -4.75 -15.11
C LEU A 283 -13.63 -5.41 -13.88
N LEU A 284 -13.47 -4.83 -12.69
CA LEU A 284 -14.03 -5.36 -11.45
C LEU A 284 -15.58 -5.41 -11.49
N GLU A 285 -16.24 -4.54 -12.25
CA GLU A 285 -17.67 -4.60 -12.54
C GLU A 285 -18.12 -5.91 -13.20
N ARG A 286 -17.21 -6.56 -13.94
CA ARG A 286 -17.51 -7.81 -14.64
C ARG A 286 -17.61 -9.02 -13.72
N LEU A 287 -17.29 -8.86 -12.43
CA LEU A 287 -17.61 -9.86 -11.40
C LEU A 287 -19.12 -9.97 -11.14
N GLY A 288 -19.92 -9.02 -11.63
CA GLY A 288 -21.36 -8.95 -11.37
C GLY A 288 -21.69 -8.46 -9.95
N ALA A 289 -22.97 -8.49 -9.60
CA ALA A 289 -23.39 -8.32 -8.22
C ALA A 289 -22.96 -9.56 -7.40
N PRO A 290 -22.55 -9.39 -6.13
CA PRO A 290 -22.23 -10.51 -5.25
C PRO A 290 -23.43 -11.43 -5.02
#